data_AF-A0A016U3S8-F1
#
_entry.id   AF-A0A016U3S8-F1
#
_cell.length_a   1.000
_cell.length_b   1.000
_cell.length_c   1.000
_cell.angle_alpha   90.00
_cell.angle_beta   90.00
_cell.angle_gamma   90.00
#
_symmetry.space_group_name_H-M   'P 1'
#
loop_
_entity.id
_entity.type
_entity.pdbx_description
1 polymer ?
#
loop_
_entity_poly.entity_id
_entity_poly.type
_entity_poly.pdbx_seq_one_letter_code
_entity_poly.pdbx_strand_id
1 'polypeptide(L)'
;MKAGSTIAKLVPVRRTLPQKIFFTIVALTTLTLYYSGYRPVDFMKKSRLSFHKRPETSHLDCGRILRGDMAYIASVATHRPVLRSSEQISSCEEIRSRVVGSAPMKTLAFGVAYARIVYRDYEFLEDELRSSYHSQNYFCYSIDRKANKNFHSRIEKLASCLPNVLITAGE
;
A
#
# COMPACT_ATOMS: atom_id res chain seq x y z
N MET A 1 40.56 -67.12 37.00
CA MET A 1 40.96 -68.02 35.88
C MET A 1 39.71 -68.53 35.17
N LYS A 2 39.84 -69.16 33.99
CA LYS A 2 38.77 -69.51 33.03
C LYS A 2 37.37 -69.76 33.62
N ALA A 3 36.40 -68.95 33.19
CA ALA A 3 34.98 -69.31 33.15
C ALA A 3 34.49 -69.00 31.73
N GLY A 4 34.08 -70.03 30.97
CA GLY A 4 33.55 -69.86 29.61
C GLY A 4 32.04 -69.64 29.65
N SER A 5 31.55 -68.54 29.07
CA SER A 5 30.12 -68.23 29.04
C SER A 5 29.44 -68.77 27.77
N THR A 6 28.20 -69.21 27.92
CA THR A 6 27.45 -69.98 26.91
C THR A 6 26.97 -69.11 25.74
N ILE A 7 27.09 -69.61 24.51
CA ILE A 7 26.54 -68.95 23.31
C ILE A 7 25.01 -69.09 23.31
N ALA A 8 24.30 -67.98 23.52
CA ALA A 8 22.84 -67.92 23.37
C ALA A 8 22.43 -67.90 21.89
N LYS A 9 21.48 -68.75 21.50
CA LYS A 9 20.90 -68.73 20.14
C LYS A 9 19.94 -67.54 20.00
N LEU A 10 20.19 -66.68 19.00
CA LEU A 10 19.27 -65.61 18.63
C LEU A 10 18.07 -66.18 17.84
N VAL A 11 16.86 -65.89 18.31
CA VAL A 11 15.60 -66.18 17.61
C VAL A 11 15.09 -64.90 16.96
N PRO A 12 14.73 -64.88 15.66
CA PRO A 12 14.28 -63.67 14.98
C PRO A 12 12.86 -63.27 15.41
N VAL A 13 12.75 -62.29 16.32
CA VAL A 13 11.46 -61.72 16.76
C VAL A 13 10.89 -60.84 15.64
N ARG A 14 10.00 -61.41 14.82
CA ARG A 14 9.32 -60.72 13.71
C ARG A 14 8.30 -59.69 14.25
N ARG A 15 8.76 -58.48 14.57
CA ARG A 15 7.92 -57.36 15.04
C ARG A 15 7.01 -56.81 13.93
N THR A 16 5.89 -57.48 13.67
CA THR A 16 4.76 -56.88 12.95
C THR A 16 4.09 -55.86 13.86
N LEU A 17 4.36 -54.57 13.64
CA LEU A 17 3.67 -53.49 14.35
C LEU A 17 2.15 -53.62 14.05
N PRO A 18 1.27 -53.70 15.06
CA PRO A 18 -0.13 -53.99 14.81
C PRO A 18 -0.78 -52.85 14.03
N GLN A 19 -1.51 -53.21 12.96
CA GLN A 19 -2.01 -52.30 11.92
C GLN A 19 -2.77 -51.07 12.45
N LYS A 20 -3.44 -51.20 13.60
CA LYS A 20 -4.09 -50.07 14.31
C LYS A 20 -3.12 -48.95 14.71
N ILE A 21 -1.90 -49.28 15.15
CA ILE A 21 -0.87 -48.28 15.52
C ILE A 21 -0.34 -47.55 14.28
N PHE A 22 -0.23 -48.23 13.13
CA PHE A 22 0.15 -47.57 11.89
C PHE A 22 -0.91 -46.53 11.47
N PHE A 23 -2.20 -46.88 11.52
CA PHE A 23 -3.27 -45.94 11.21
C PHE A 23 -3.38 -44.77 12.20
N THR A 24 -3.16 -44.97 13.51
CA THR A 24 -3.16 -43.84 14.46
C THR A 24 -1.97 -42.91 14.26
N ILE A 25 -0.78 -43.43 13.94
CA ILE A 25 0.39 -42.60 13.59
C ILE A 25 0.11 -41.77 12.33
N VAL A 26 -0.43 -42.39 11.26
CA VAL A 26 -0.78 -41.68 10.01
C VAL A 26 -1.87 -40.63 10.22
N ALA A 27 -2.87 -40.91 11.06
CA ALA A 27 -3.90 -39.92 11.40
C ALA A 27 -3.30 -38.74 12.18
N LEU A 28 -2.39 -38.99 13.14
CA LEU A 28 -1.72 -37.93 13.91
C LEU A 28 -0.76 -37.10 13.05
N THR A 29 -0.01 -37.71 12.12
CA THR A 29 0.89 -36.96 11.22
C THR A 29 0.13 -36.17 10.18
N THR A 30 -0.97 -36.68 9.61
CA THR A 30 -1.82 -35.89 8.70
C THR A 30 -2.52 -34.75 9.44
N LEU A 31 -2.99 -34.96 10.68
CA LEU A 31 -3.61 -33.91 11.50
C LEU A 31 -2.62 -32.82 11.92
N THR A 32 -1.39 -33.18 12.30
CA THR A 32 -0.34 -32.20 12.63
C THR A 32 0.19 -31.46 11.40
N LEU A 33 0.31 -32.12 10.24
CA LEU A 33 0.61 -31.44 8.97
C LEU A 33 -0.51 -30.49 8.56
N TYR A 34 -1.78 -30.87 8.74
CA TYR A 34 -2.94 -30.01 8.50
C TYR A 34 -2.91 -28.75 9.38
N TYR A 35 -2.75 -28.89 10.70
CA TYR A 35 -2.67 -27.73 11.60
C TYR A 35 -1.37 -26.93 11.47
N SER A 36 -0.23 -27.55 11.13
CA SER A 36 1.03 -26.82 10.88
C SER A 36 1.05 -26.12 9.52
N GLY A 37 0.30 -26.63 8.53
CA GLY A 37 0.03 -25.95 7.27
C GLY A 37 -1.00 -24.83 7.42
N TYR A 38 -1.87 -24.91 8.44
CA TYR A 38 -2.80 -23.85 8.83
C TYR A 38 -2.06 -22.69 9.52
N ARG A 39 -1.23 -21.98 8.76
CA ARG A 39 -0.88 -20.60 9.11
C ARG A 39 -2.20 -19.82 9.17
N PRO A 40 -2.60 -19.24 10.32
CA PRO A 40 -3.56 -18.15 10.25
C PRO A 40 -2.97 -17.10 9.31
N VAL A 41 -3.76 -16.55 8.39
CA VAL A 41 -3.33 -15.37 7.64
C VAL A 41 -3.15 -14.29 8.70
N ASP A 42 -1.89 -13.97 9.00
CA ASP A 42 -1.56 -12.94 9.99
C ASP A 42 -2.44 -11.73 9.70
N PHE A 43 -3.27 -11.38 10.68
CA PHE A 43 -4.14 -10.22 10.61
C PHE A 43 -3.22 -9.00 10.63
N MET A 44 -2.71 -8.66 9.44
CA MET A 44 -1.69 -7.63 9.27
C MET A 44 -2.19 -6.42 10.03
N LYS A 45 -1.42 -6.02 11.06
CA LYS A 45 -1.70 -4.87 11.90
C LYS A 45 -1.75 -3.65 10.98
N LYS A 46 -2.95 -3.39 10.44
CA LYS A 46 -3.16 -2.52 9.29
C LYS A 46 -2.88 -1.11 9.75
N SER A 47 -1.61 -0.72 9.60
CA SER A 47 -1.14 0.65 9.69
C SER A 47 -2.09 1.44 8.81
N ARG A 48 -2.98 2.21 9.47
CA ARG A 48 -4.06 2.88 8.76
C ARG A 48 -3.38 3.89 7.87
N LEU A 49 -3.44 3.65 6.56
CA LEU A 49 -2.92 4.55 5.53
C LEU A 49 -3.61 5.90 5.68
N SER A 50 -2.97 6.78 6.46
CA SER A 50 -3.50 8.07 6.88
C SER A 50 -3.25 9.09 5.78
N PHE A 51 -3.90 8.93 4.63
CA PHE A 51 -3.96 9.97 3.59
C PHE A 51 -4.63 11.19 4.22
N HIS A 52 -3.84 12.20 4.56
CA HIS A 52 -4.31 13.41 5.23
C HIS A 52 -5.33 14.12 4.35
N LYS A 53 -6.60 14.15 4.79
CA LYS A 53 -7.67 14.89 4.12
C LYS A 53 -7.41 16.39 4.24
N ARG A 54 -7.66 17.15 3.17
CA ARG A 54 -7.66 18.63 3.18
C ARG A 54 -8.64 19.13 4.24
N PRO A 55 -8.40 20.27 4.93
CA PRO A 55 -9.30 20.78 5.98
C PRO A 55 -10.78 20.84 5.56
N GLU A 56 -11.04 21.24 4.32
CA GLU A 56 -12.35 21.38 3.67
C GLU A 56 -13.12 20.05 3.56
N THR A 57 -12.41 18.92 3.53
CA THR A 57 -12.98 17.56 3.41
C THR A 57 -12.72 16.68 4.64
N SER A 58 -12.01 17.21 5.64
CA SER A 58 -11.63 16.51 6.87
C SER A 58 -12.82 15.91 7.62
N HIS A 59 -13.96 16.59 7.62
CA HIS A 59 -15.21 16.19 8.28
C HIS A 59 -16.02 15.11 7.52
N LEU A 60 -15.66 14.77 6.27
CA LEU A 60 -16.43 13.82 5.46
C LEU A 60 -16.17 12.35 5.82
N ASP A 61 -17.23 11.57 6.05
CA ASP A 61 -17.16 10.11 6.12
C ASP A 61 -17.19 9.50 4.71
N CYS A 62 -16.01 9.37 4.11
CA CYS A 62 -15.84 8.71 2.81
C CYS A 62 -16.35 7.25 2.83
N GLY A 63 -16.39 6.59 3.99
CA GLY A 63 -16.92 5.23 4.12
C GLY A 63 -18.44 5.18 3.93
N ARG A 64 -19.19 6.16 4.42
CA ARG A 64 -20.63 6.29 4.15
C ARG A 64 -20.90 6.60 2.68
N ILE A 65 -20.14 7.53 2.10
CA ILE A 65 -20.25 7.90 0.68
C ILE A 65 -19.98 6.69 -0.23
N LEU A 66 -18.88 5.96 -0.02
CA LEU A 66 -18.50 4.78 -0.82
C LEU A 66 -19.42 3.56 -0.60
N ARG A 67 -20.26 3.56 0.44
CA ARG A 67 -21.31 2.54 0.66
C ARG A 67 -22.69 2.96 0.11
N GLY A 68 -22.81 4.12 -0.53
CA GLY A 68 -24.08 4.58 -1.10
C GLY A 68 -25.11 5.04 -0.05
N ASP A 69 -24.67 5.60 1.08
CA ASP A 69 -25.58 6.23 2.06
C ASP A 69 -26.21 7.49 1.45
N MET A 70 -27.31 7.33 0.71
CA MET A 70 -27.96 8.40 -0.05
C MET A 70 -28.46 9.54 0.85
N ALA A 71 -28.85 9.26 2.09
CA ALA A 71 -29.25 10.30 3.04
C ALA A 71 -28.05 11.16 3.46
N TYR A 72 -26.89 10.53 3.73
CA TYR A 72 -25.66 11.27 4.01
C TYR A 72 -25.15 12.03 2.79
N ILE A 73 -25.14 11.39 1.61
CA ILE A 73 -24.71 12.02 0.35
C ILE A 73 -25.57 13.25 0.04
N ALA A 74 -26.89 13.15 0.21
CA ALA A 74 -27.79 14.30 0.08
C ALA A 74 -27.47 15.40 1.09
N SER A 75 -27.26 15.06 2.37
CA SER A 75 -26.91 16.06 3.40
C SER A 75 -25.61 16.80 3.08
N VAL A 76 -24.57 16.11 2.62
CA VAL A 76 -23.28 16.69 2.21
C VAL A 76 -23.42 17.52 0.93
N ALA A 77 -24.26 17.08 -0.02
CA ALA A 77 -24.48 17.79 -1.28
C ALA A 77 -25.11 19.19 -1.09
N THR A 78 -25.88 19.41 -0.02
CA THR A 78 -26.46 20.74 0.29
C THR A 78 -25.39 21.83 0.49
N HIS A 79 -24.22 21.46 1.01
CA HIS A 79 -23.12 22.38 1.33
C HIS A 79 -21.80 21.80 0.79
N ARG A 80 -21.76 21.57 -0.52
CA ARG A 80 -20.60 20.97 -1.22
C ARG A 80 -19.31 21.73 -0.88
N PRO A 81 -18.26 21.06 -0.34
CA PRO A 81 -16.99 21.72 -0.04
C PRO A 81 -16.34 22.34 -1.28
N VAL A 82 -15.99 23.62 -1.17
CA VAL A 82 -15.16 24.33 -2.15
C VAL A 82 -13.71 24.19 -1.73
N LEU A 83 -12.84 23.71 -2.63
CA LEU A 83 -11.41 23.67 -2.38
C LEU A 83 -10.86 25.10 -2.27
N ARG A 84 -10.17 25.41 -1.17
CA ARG A 84 -9.50 26.71 -1.01
C ARG A 84 -8.20 26.70 -1.81
N SER A 85 -8.14 27.53 -2.85
CA SER A 85 -6.87 27.87 -3.49
C SER A 85 -6.00 28.65 -2.49
N SER A 86 -4.84 28.10 -2.14
CA SER A 86 -3.83 28.83 -1.37
C SER A 86 -2.86 29.48 -2.34
N GLU A 87 -2.69 30.80 -2.28
CA GLU A 87 -1.65 31.48 -3.06
C GLU A 87 -0.24 31.23 -2.51
N GLN A 88 -0.12 30.58 -1.35
CA GLN A 88 1.16 30.28 -0.71
C GLN A 88 1.85 29.06 -1.34
N ILE A 89 3.16 29.19 -1.54
CA ILE A 89 4.03 28.13 -2.05
C ILE A 89 4.54 27.28 -0.88
N SER A 90 4.11 26.03 -0.80
CA SER A 90 4.50 25.10 0.27
C SER A 90 6.00 24.78 0.31
N SER A 91 6.47 24.35 1.49
CA SER A 91 7.78 23.73 1.66
C SER A 91 7.85 22.36 0.96
N CYS A 92 9.05 21.89 0.62
CA CYS A 92 9.21 20.55 0.06
C CYS A 92 8.90 19.42 1.06
N GLU A 93 8.97 19.68 2.37
CA GLU A 93 8.56 18.74 3.40
C GLU A 93 7.02 18.59 3.43
N GLU A 94 6.30 19.70 3.33
CA GLU A 94 4.84 19.70 3.22
C GLU A 94 4.37 19.01 1.92
N ILE A 95 5.01 19.30 0.79
CA ILE A 95 4.69 18.67 -0.50
C ILE A 95 4.95 17.17 -0.45
N ARG A 96 6.10 16.73 0.07
CA ARG A 96 6.44 15.30 0.17
C ARG A 96 5.51 14.54 1.13
N SER A 97 5.22 15.10 2.30
CA SER A 97 4.32 14.48 3.28
C SER A 97 2.88 14.35 2.77
N ARG A 98 2.41 15.28 1.92
CA ARG A 98 1.12 15.16 1.23
C ARG A 98 1.13 14.13 0.09
N VAL A 99 2.10 14.22 -0.83
CA VAL A 99 2.13 13.45 -2.09
C VAL A 99 2.63 12.02 -1.92
N VAL A 100 3.74 11.82 -1.21
CA VAL A 100 4.38 10.50 -1.03
C VAL A 100 3.71 9.72 0.12
N GLY A 101 3.31 10.43 1.18
CA GLY A 101 2.79 9.84 2.41
C GLY A 101 3.87 9.15 3.24
N SER A 102 3.45 8.44 4.29
CA SER A 102 4.32 7.84 5.32
C SER A 102 4.45 6.32 5.25
N ALA A 103 3.82 5.66 4.28
CA ALA A 103 3.85 4.21 4.14
C ALA A 103 4.87 3.77 3.08
N PRO A 104 5.64 2.69 3.31
CA PRO A 104 6.55 2.16 2.31
C PRO A 104 5.76 1.63 1.11
N MET A 105 6.14 2.08 -0.09
CA MET A 105 5.51 1.65 -1.34
C MET A 105 6.03 0.26 -1.74
N LYS A 106 5.16 -0.60 -2.28
CA LYS A 106 5.57 -1.92 -2.80
C LYS A 106 6.07 -1.79 -4.23
N THR A 107 7.21 -2.39 -4.54
CA THR A 107 7.78 -2.43 -5.90
C THR A 107 6.74 -2.85 -6.94
N LEU A 108 6.57 -2.02 -7.97
CA LEU A 108 5.74 -2.33 -9.13
C LEU A 108 6.51 -3.19 -10.12
N ALA A 109 5.80 -4.05 -10.85
CA ALA A 109 6.37 -4.86 -11.93
C ALA A 109 6.86 -4.02 -13.13
N PHE A 110 6.28 -2.84 -13.33
CA PHE A 110 6.70 -1.82 -14.31
C PHE A 110 6.35 -0.43 -13.80
N GLY A 111 7.05 0.60 -14.31
CA GLY A 111 6.74 2.01 -14.07
C GLY A 111 5.84 2.60 -15.15
N VAL A 112 5.09 3.65 -14.82
CA VAL A 112 4.25 4.40 -15.76
C VAL A 112 4.76 5.83 -15.91
N ALA A 113 4.87 6.31 -17.16
CA ALA A 113 5.15 7.70 -17.46
C ALA A 113 3.85 8.45 -17.80
N TYR A 114 3.62 9.57 -17.14
CA TYR A 114 2.47 10.46 -17.36
C TYR A 114 2.94 11.76 -18.02
N ALA A 115 2.20 12.23 -19.03
CA ALA A 115 2.35 13.56 -19.60
C ALA A 115 1.05 14.35 -19.35
N ARG A 116 1.13 15.50 -18.68
CA ARG A 116 -0.01 16.34 -18.29
C ARG A 116 0.17 17.76 -18.82
N ILE A 117 -0.81 18.28 -19.55
CA ILE A 117 -0.87 19.70 -19.95
C ILE A 117 -1.74 20.44 -18.94
N VAL A 118 -1.24 21.51 -18.32
CA VAL A 118 -1.86 22.15 -17.14
C VAL A 118 -1.82 23.67 -17.18
N TYR A 119 -2.84 24.33 -16.61
CA TYR A 119 -2.95 25.81 -16.64
C TYR A 119 -3.59 26.48 -15.41
N ARG A 120 -4.18 25.71 -14.48
CA ARG A 120 -4.85 26.20 -13.25
C ARG A 120 -5.04 25.08 -12.23
N ASP A 121 -5.61 25.42 -11.08
CA ASP A 121 -6.10 24.51 -10.04
C ASP A 121 -5.03 23.55 -9.47
N TYR A 122 -3.90 24.12 -9.03
CA TYR A 122 -2.76 23.39 -8.47
C TYR A 122 -3.16 22.40 -7.37
N GLU A 123 -4.07 22.77 -6.47
CA GLU A 123 -4.56 21.90 -5.38
C GLU A 123 -5.15 20.59 -5.90
N PHE A 124 -5.89 20.65 -7.01
CA PHE A 124 -6.44 19.47 -7.68
C PHE A 124 -5.31 18.65 -8.33
N LEU A 125 -4.34 19.30 -8.98
CA LEU A 125 -3.22 18.60 -9.63
C LEU A 125 -2.25 17.94 -8.64
N GLU A 126 -2.06 18.53 -7.46
CA GLU A 126 -1.30 17.93 -6.35
C GLU A 126 -2.05 16.71 -5.78
N ASP A 127 -3.38 16.78 -5.63
CA ASP A 127 -4.20 15.64 -5.20
C ASP A 127 -4.33 14.55 -6.30
N GLU A 128 -4.32 14.92 -7.59
CA GLU A 128 -4.27 13.99 -8.73
C GLU A 128 -2.92 13.25 -8.78
N LEU A 129 -1.81 13.97 -8.61
CA LEU A 129 -0.48 13.39 -8.49
C LEU A 129 -0.44 12.43 -7.29
N ARG A 130 -0.85 12.88 -6.12
CA ARG A 130 -0.97 12.10 -4.88
C ARG A 130 -1.86 10.84 -5.01
N SER A 131 -2.77 10.79 -5.99
CA SER A 131 -3.58 9.59 -6.30
C SER A 131 -2.87 8.55 -7.19
N SER A 132 -1.85 8.96 -7.96
CA SER A 132 -1.16 8.16 -8.98
C SER A 132 0.35 7.99 -8.73
N TYR A 133 0.89 8.68 -7.71
CA TYR A 133 2.31 8.70 -7.39
C TYR A 133 2.86 7.32 -7.04
N HIS A 134 3.99 6.99 -7.64
CA HIS A 134 4.88 5.90 -7.21
C HIS A 134 6.32 6.30 -7.51
N SER A 135 7.30 5.84 -6.74
CA SER A 135 8.72 6.16 -6.96
C SER A 135 9.28 5.61 -8.29
N GLN A 136 8.63 4.61 -8.86
CA GLN A 136 8.94 4.04 -10.20
C GLN A 136 8.13 4.70 -11.34
N ASN A 137 7.18 5.59 -11.04
CA ASN A 137 6.42 6.34 -12.04
C ASN A 137 7.10 7.68 -12.30
N TYR A 138 6.93 8.22 -13.51
CA TYR A 138 7.43 9.55 -13.91
C TYR A 138 6.27 10.47 -14.31
N PHE A 139 6.37 11.75 -13.99
CA PHE A 139 5.29 12.72 -14.22
C PHE A 139 5.84 13.98 -14.90
N CYS A 140 5.64 14.10 -16.22
CA CYS A 140 6.01 15.29 -16.98
C CYS A 140 4.83 16.26 -17.07
N TYR A 141 5.03 17.50 -16.63
CA TYR A 141 4.06 18.59 -16.74
C TYR A 141 4.49 19.58 -17.82
N SER A 142 3.57 19.90 -18.74
CA SER A 142 3.71 21.04 -19.65
C SER A 142 2.73 22.13 -19.21
N ILE A 143 3.26 23.32 -18.96
CA ILE A 143 2.48 24.43 -18.37
C ILE A 143 2.07 25.38 -19.50
N ASP A 144 0.79 25.71 -19.60
CA ASP A 144 0.33 26.70 -20.58
C ASP A 144 1.02 28.05 -20.32
N ARG A 145 1.64 28.62 -21.37
CA ARG A 145 2.35 29.92 -21.32
C ARG A 145 1.45 31.10 -20.90
N LYS A 146 0.13 30.95 -20.98
CA LYS A 146 -0.88 31.92 -20.51
C LYS A 146 -1.32 31.71 -19.07
N ALA A 147 -0.92 30.61 -18.42
CA ALA A 147 -1.23 30.37 -17.01
C ALA A 147 -0.60 31.44 -16.11
N ASN A 148 -1.22 31.71 -14.95
CA ASN A 148 -0.74 32.79 -14.08
C ASN A 148 0.63 32.45 -13.46
N LYS A 149 1.43 33.49 -13.14
CA LYS A 149 2.80 33.32 -12.65
C LYS A 149 2.90 32.51 -11.34
N ASN A 150 1.93 32.65 -10.43
CA ASN A 150 1.91 31.86 -9.20
C ASN A 150 1.72 30.36 -9.51
N PHE A 151 0.79 30.03 -10.43
CA PHE A 151 0.58 28.66 -10.89
C PHE A 151 1.85 28.04 -11.50
N HIS A 152 2.57 28.76 -12.36
CA HIS A 152 3.89 28.35 -12.87
C HIS A 152 4.83 28.01 -11.70
N SER A 153 5.07 28.96 -10.79
CA SER A 153 6.00 28.77 -9.66
C SER A 153 5.58 27.71 -8.65
N ARG A 154 4.28 27.36 -8.56
CA ARG A 154 3.80 26.23 -7.75
C ARG A 154 4.08 24.88 -8.41
N ILE A 155 3.92 24.76 -9.74
CA ILE A 155 4.30 23.55 -10.48
C ILE A 155 5.84 23.39 -10.50
N GLU A 156 6.59 24.47 -10.72
CA GLU A 156 8.07 24.50 -10.57
C GLU A 156 8.50 24.03 -9.17
N LYS A 157 7.82 24.51 -8.12
CA LYS A 157 8.08 24.05 -6.75
C LYS A 157 7.82 22.56 -6.61
N LEU A 158 6.67 22.05 -7.06
CA LEU A 158 6.30 20.65 -6.99
C LEU A 158 7.34 19.74 -7.66
N ALA A 159 7.82 20.11 -8.85
CA ALA A 159 8.90 19.42 -9.55
C ALA A 159 10.22 19.47 -8.76
N SER A 160 10.64 20.65 -8.26
CA SER A 160 11.86 20.78 -7.44
C SER A 160 11.84 19.93 -6.16
N CYS A 161 10.65 19.54 -5.69
CA CYS A 161 10.48 18.75 -4.48
C CYS A 161 10.40 17.23 -4.73
N LEU A 162 10.15 16.75 -5.95
CA LEU A 162 9.90 15.32 -6.24
C LEU A 162 10.76 14.84 -7.43
N PRO A 163 11.72 13.91 -7.23
CA PRO A 163 12.79 13.63 -8.21
C PRO A 163 12.31 12.94 -9.50
N ASN A 164 11.07 12.49 -9.53
CA ASN A 164 10.38 11.86 -10.66
C ASN A 164 9.28 12.76 -11.26
N VAL A 165 9.16 14.01 -10.82
CA VAL A 165 8.29 15.03 -11.39
C VAL A 165 9.15 16.00 -12.21
N LEU A 166 8.79 16.14 -13.48
CA LEU A 166 9.54 16.88 -14.49
C LEU A 166 8.64 17.96 -15.10
N ILE A 167 9.25 19.00 -15.67
CA ILE A 167 8.57 20.02 -16.46
C ILE A 167 9.19 20.02 -17.85
N THR A 168 8.38 20.23 -18.89
CA THR A 168 8.90 20.40 -20.27
C THR A 168 9.81 21.62 -20.34
N ALA A 169 10.98 21.49 -20.96
CA ALA A 169 11.79 22.66 -21.32
C ALA A 169 10.95 23.64 -22.15
N GLY A 170 10.99 24.92 -21.81
CA GLY A 170 10.21 25.97 -22.48
C GLY A 170 10.95 26.57 -23.67
N GLU A 171 10.14 27.06 -24.63
CA GLU A 171 10.54 27.90 -25.76
C GLU A 171 9.89 29.30 -25.66
#